data_AF-A0A4V0I3B6-F1
#
_entry.id   AF-A0A4V0I3B6-F1
#
_cell.length_a   1.000
_cell.length_b   1.000
_cell.length_c   1.000
_cell.angle_alpha   90.00
_cell.angle_beta   90.00
_cell.angle_gamma   90.00
#
_symmetry.space_group_name_H-M   'P 1'
#
loop_
_entity.id
_entity.type
_entity.pdbx_description
1 polymer ?
#
loop_
_entity_poly.entity_id
_entity_poly.type
_entity_poly.pdbx_seq_one_letter_code
_entity_poly.pdbx_strand_id
1 'polypeptide(L)'
;MSRTSRVPYHQNVYDLLLLEPRPLVGPLDAIRAWERQTGHTFPAALVEFYTTEGVIPFGIGASDQWVLPLTEVWHQYSNMEPPYPHDRVLVGEERPIRVRGGVEPGPYLRLQCENQGCWIIYARVDGSDDPPTYSTDGGPFMYSDRSEAWPNQEWCRLGTFSEMFFRWIAWYYYDLDREMGGSFVPLRFHSDYADPAEANLAPPKPYHNGLWLRTPADPFEPAVIDYLTEAFDEPERTPRSGNVTTYTFRPPGGTVRVTADEPGLGGAFSAWWVHADTPERLAELGRLILPFGTLRDTLRADTEPASLVLNTLCGTAGK
;
A
#
# COMPACT_ATOMS: atom_id res chain seq x y z
N MET A 1 23.39 -1.55 10.40
CA MET A 1 22.03 -1.65 10.97
C MET A 1 21.14 -2.27 9.91
N SER A 2 20.25 -3.20 10.28
CA SER A 2 19.34 -3.84 9.32
C SER A 2 18.41 -2.78 8.74
N ARG A 3 18.40 -2.62 7.41
CA ARG A 3 17.56 -1.65 6.67
C ARG A 3 16.11 -2.12 6.49
N THR A 4 15.78 -3.29 7.02
CA THR A 4 14.45 -3.83 6.94
C THR A 4 13.67 -3.27 8.12
N SER A 5 12.71 -2.38 7.85
CA SER A 5 11.50 -2.43 8.67
C SER A 5 11.07 -3.89 8.71
N ARG A 6 10.85 -4.41 9.91
CA ARG A 6 10.54 -5.82 10.08
C ARG A 6 9.16 -6.10 9.50
N VAL A 7 8.18 -5.24 9.80
CA VAL A 7 6.91 -5.19 9.05
C VAL A 7 7.15 -4.51 7.69
N PRO A 8 6.74 -5.14 6.56
CA PRO A 8 6.92 -4.55 5.24
C PRO A 8 6.23 -3.20 5.10
N TYR A 9 6.89 -2.25 4.44
CA TYR A 9 6.35 -0.92 4.14
C TYR A 9 5.05 -0.99 3.33
N HIS A 10 4.96 -1.97 2.42
CA HIS A 10 3.82 -2.14 1.53
C HIS A 10 2.83 -3.20 2.03
N GLN A 11 2.84 -3.53 3.32
CA GLN A 11 1.99 -4.57 3.89
C GLN A 11 0.50 -4.37 3.59
N ASN A 12 -0.01 -3.13 3.60
CA ASN A 12 -1.40 -2.87 3.26
C ASN A 12 -1.73 -3.13 1.78
N VAL A 13 -0.77 -2.96 0.86
CA VAL A 13 -0.95 -3.35 -0.55
C VAL A 13 -1.02 -4.87 -0.65
N TYR A 14 -0.16 -5.56 0.09
CA TYR A 14 -0.18 -7.02 0.16
C TYR A 14 -1.50 -7.52 0.71
N ASP A 15 -2.02 -6.86 1.75
CA ASP A 15 -3.27 -7.25 2.35
C ASP A 15 -4.45 -7.00 1.41
N LEU A 16 -4.56 -5.80 0.83
CA LEU A 16 -5.61 -5.44 -0.11
C LEU A 16 -5.70 -6.38 -1.32
N LEU A 17 -4.56 -6.76 -1.89
CA LEU A 17 -4.48 -7.57 -3.10
C LEU A 17 -4.25 -9.07 -2.83
N LEU A 18 -4.23 -9.49 -1.56
CA LEU A 18 -3.85 -10.84 -1.14
C LEU A 18 -2.50 -11.31 -1.71
N LEU A 19 -1.50 -10.41 -1.75
CA LEU A 19 -0.16 -10.72 -2.23
C LEU A 19 0.65 -11.44 -1.16
N GLU A 20 1.36 -12.47 -1.58
CA GLU A 20 2.47 -13.02 -0.82
C GLU A 20 3.79 -12.38 -1.31
N PRO A 21 4.40 -11.44 -0.56
CA PRO A 21 5.68 -10.85 -0.92
C PRO A 21 6.82 -11.86 -0.92
N ARG A 22 7.68 -11.81 -1.95
CA ARG A 22 8.92 -12.58 -2.06
C ARG A 22 10.08 -11.68 -2.50
N PRO A 23 11.30 -11.91 -2.01
CA PRO A 23 12.47 -11.15 -2.44
C PRO A 23 12.78 -11.38 -3.93
N LEU A 24 12.98 -10.30 -4.66
CA LEU A 24 13.48 -10.29 -6.03
C LEU A 24 14.99 -10.06 -6.03
N VAL A 25 15.73 -10.84 -6.82
CA VAL A 25 17.18 -10.69 -6.99
C VAL A 25 17.46 -9.65 -8.08
N GLY A 26 18.29 -8.64 -7.81
CA GLY A 26 18.87 -7.80 -8.86
C GLY A 26 19.23 -6.37 -8.45
N PRO A 27 18.28 -5.52 -8.00
CA PRO A 27 18.54 -4.08 -7.86
C PRO A 27 19.45 -3.69 -6.68
N LEU A 28 19.66 -4.60 -5.72
CA LEU A 28 20.37 -4.30 -4.47
C LEU A 28 21.80 -3.80 -4.67
N ASP A 29 22.54 -4.38 -5.62
CA ASP A 29 23.94 -3.97 -5.85
C ASP A 29 24.04 -2.60 -6.51
N ALA A 30 23.10 -2.28 -7.42
CA ALA A 30 22.99 -0.95 -8.02
C ALA A 30 22.61 0.11 -6.98
N ILE A 31 21.63 -0.20 -6.11
CA ILE A 31 21.24 0.66 -4.99
C ILE A 31 22.44 0.92 -4.07
N ARG A 32 23.16 -0.12 -3.65
CA ARG A 32 24.36 0.03 -2.79
C ARG A 32 25.48 0.83 -3.46
N ALA A 33 25.65 0.70 -4.78
CA ALA A 33 26.62 1.48 -5.52
C ALA A 33 26.25 2.96 -5.55
N TRP A 34 24.97 3.26 -5.79
CA TRP A 34 24.45 4.61 -5.74
C TRP A 34 24.65 5.26 -4.37
N GLU A 35 24.34 4.58 -3.28
CA GLU A 35 24.52 5.11 -1.92
C GLU A 35 25.99 5.42 -1.61
N ARG A 36 26.93 4.58 -2.06
CA ARG A 36 28.36 4.86 -1.93
C ARG A 36 28.80 6.07 -2.74
N GLN A 37 28.21 6.26 -3.92
CA GLN A 37 28.56 7.35 -4.83
C GLN A 37 28.01 8.69 -4.34
N THR A 38 26.77 8.72 -3.85
CA THR A 38 26.07 9.95 -3.49
C THR A 38 26.22 10.31 -2.01
N GLY A 39 26.58 9.35 -1.16
CA GLY A 39 26.62 9.52 0.30
C GLY A 39 25.23 9.54 0.95
N HIS A 40 24.15 9.42 0.18
CA HIS A 40 22.79 9.32 0.68
C HIS A 40 22.39 7.86 0.91
N THR A 41 21.49 7.61 1.85
CA THR A 41 20.86 6.29 2.03
C THR A 41 19.63 6.21 1.13
N PHE A 42 19.51 5.13 0.36
CA PHE A 42 18.33 4.91 -0.48
C PHE A 42 17.15 4.49 0.41
N PRO A 43 15.97 5.12 0.28
CA PRO A 43 14.89 4.89 1.23
C PRO A 43 14.41 3.43 1.24
N ALA A 44 14.25 2.84 2.42
CA ALA A 44 13.95 1.42 2.57
C ALA A 44 12.61 1.00 1.93
N ALA A 45 11.58 1.85 1.97
CA ALA A 45 10.31 1.60 1.29
C ALA A 45 10.47 1.48 -0.23
N LEU A 46 11.39 2.26 -0.82
CA LEU A 46 11.74 2.15 -2.24
C LEU A 46 12.61 0.93 -2.52
N VAL A 47 13.52 0.54 -1.60
CA VAL A 47 14.24 -0.73 -1.71
C VAL A 47 13.23 -1.87 -1.82
N GLU A 48 12.31 -1.99 -0.85
CA GLU A 48 11.28 -3.02 -0.84
C GLU A 48 10.48 -3.02 -2.15
N PHE A 49 10.08 -1.85 -2.63
CA PHE A 49 9.33 -1.71 -3.88
C PHE A 49 10.07 -2.25 -5.11
N TYR A 50 11.36 -1.96 -5.25
CA TYR A 50 12.14 -2.45 -6.41
C TYR A 50 12.65 -3.88 -6.23
N THR A 51 12.72 -4.41 -5.01
CA THR A 51 13.32 -5.72 -4.72
C THR A 51 12.31 -6.75 -4.21
N THR A 52 11.01 -6.53 -4.44
CA THR A 52 9.97 -7.47 -4.03
C THR A 52 9.06 -7.80 -5.20
N GLU A 53 8.68 -9.06 -5.30
CA GLU A 53 7.60 -9.54 -6.16
C GLU A 53 6.44 -10.03 -5.29
N GLY A 54 5.22 -9.83 -5.77
CA GLY A 54 4.01 -10.36 -5.15
C GLY A 54 3.55 -11.61 -5.88
N VAL A 55 3.11 -12.61 -5.11
CA VAL A 55 2.42 -13.79 -5.65
C VAL A 55 0.93 -13.65 -5.44
N ILE A 56 0.18 -13.65 -6.54
CA ILE A 56 -1.27 -13.50 -6.57
C ILE A 56 -1.89 -14.86 -6.94
N PRO A 57 -2.70 -15.47 -6.06
CA PRO A 57 -3.49 -16.64 -6.43
C PRO A 57 -4.62 -16.26 -7.41
N PHE A 58 -4.84 -17.09 -8.42
CA PHE A 58 -5.99 -16.98 -9.34
C PHE A 58 -6.51 -18.38 -9.74
N GLY A 59 -7.58 -18.42 -10.53
CA GLY A 59 -8.23 -19.67 -10.95
C GLY A 59 -9.17 -20.25 -9.90
N ILE A 60 -9.92 -21.28 -10.31
CA ILE A 60 -10.89 -21.95 -9.44
C ILE A 60 -10.13 -22.65 -8.30
N GLY A 61 -10.37 -22.22 -7.07
CA GLY A 61 -9.70 -22.77 -5.89
C GLY A 61 -8.25 -22.30 -5.73
N ALA A 62 -7.84 -21.20 -6.37
CA ALA A 62 -6.49 -20.64 -6.27
C ALA A 62 -5.38 -21.62 -6.72
N SER A 63 -5.66 -22.42 -7.76
CA SER A 63 -4.71 -23.41 -8.29
C SER A 63 -3.50 -22.78 -8.98
N ASP A 64 -3.65 -21.57 -9.51
CA ASP A 64 -2.66 -20.89 -10.33
C ASP A 64 -2.16 -19.62 -9.64
N GLN A 65 -0.97 -19.17 -10.06
CA GLN A 65 -0.29 -18.04 -9.43
C GLN A 65 0.31 -17.09 -10.46
N TRP A 66 0.04 -15.80 -10.33
CA TRP A 66 0.87 -14.79 -10.98
C TRP A 66 1.98 -14.37 -10.05
N VAL A 67 3.17 -14.19 -10.61
CA VAL A 67 4.33 -13.66 -9.90
C VAL A 67 4.72 -12.38 -10.61
N LEU A 68 4.55 -11.24 -9.95
CA LEU A 68 4.77 -9.92 -10.52
C LEU A 68 5.67 -9.09 -9.59
N PRO A 69 6.74 -8.45 -10.08
CA PRO A 69 7.44 -7.40 -9.34
C PRO A 69 6.45 -6.32 -8.88
N LEU A 70 6.66 -5.68 -7.72
CA LEU A 70 5.75 -4.60 -7.29
C LEU A 70 5.71 -3.41 -8.25
N THR A 71 6.79 -3.19 -9.01
CA THR A 71 6.80 -2.22 -10.12
C THR A 71 5.79 -2.59 -11.21
N GLU A 72 5.64 -3.87 -11.49
CA GLU A 72 4.64 -4.38 -12.43
C GLU A 72 3.25 -4.29 -11.81
N VAL A 73 3.08 -4.61 -10.50
CA VAL A 73 1.80 -4.39 -9.80
C VAL A 73 1.38 -2.93 -9.91
N TRP A 74 2.26 -1.96 -9.70
CA TRP A 74 1.92 -0.54 -9.92
C TRP A 74 1.50 -0.29 -11.37
N HIS A 75 2.29 -0.74 -12.35
CA HIS A 75 1.96 -0.59 -13.77
C HIS A 75 0.56 -1.09 -14.13
N GLN A 76 0.16 -2.22 -13.54
CA GLN A 76 -1.16 -2.82 -13.73
C GLN A 76 -2.30 -1.94 -13.20
N TYR A 77 -2.03 -1.16 -12.15
CA TYR A 77 -2.96 -0.22 -11.53
C TYR A 77 -2.60 1.23 -11.87
N SER A 78 -2.08 1.55 -13.06
CA SER A 78 -1.69 2.95 -13.39
C SER A 78 -2.03 3.37 -14.81
N ASN A 79 -3.09 2.82 -15.41
CA ASN A 79 -3.45 3.13 -16.80
C ASN A 79 -2.27 2.91 -17.78
N MET A 80 -1.51 1.83 -17.58
CA MET A 80 -0.30 1.48 -18.35
C MET A 80 0.87 2.44 -18.22
N GLU A 81 1.00 3.14 -17.09
CA GLU A 81 2.11 4.02 -16.85
C GLU A 81 3.11 3.31 -15.94
N PRO A 82 4.17 2.67 -16.46
CA PRO A 82 5.08 1.95 -15.60
C PRO A 82 5.87 2.93 -14.72
N PRO A 83 6.18 2.55 -13.47
CA PRO A 83 7.21 3.27 -12.73
C PRO A 83 8.53 3.17 -13.51
N TYR A 84 9.40 4.17 -13.35
CA TYR A 84 10.72 4.12 -13.94
C TYR A 84 11.51 2.93 -13.40
N PRO A 85 12.29 2.25 -14.26
CA PRO A 85 13.18 1.20 -13.79
C PRO A 85 14.24 1.79 -12.84
N HIS A 86 14.74 0.94 -11.94
CA HIS A 86 15.65 1.37 -10.87
C HIS A 86 16.91 2.08 -11.40
N ASP A 87 17.45 1.67 -12.55
CA ASP A 87 18.61 2.30 -13.18
C ASP A 87 18.36 3.78 -13.55
N ARG A 88 17.14 4.12 -13.96
CA ARG A 88 16.72 5.51 -14.20
C ARG A 88 16.42 6.26 -12.91
N VAL A 89 15.80 5.62 -11.94
CA VAL A 89 15.48 6.22 -10.63
C VAL A 89 16.77 6.62 -9.91
N LEU A 90 17.80 5.78 -9.99
CA LEU A 90 19.12 6.00 -9.40
C LEU A 90 19.94 7.10 -10.10
N VAL A 91 19.52 7.63 -11.25
CA VAL A 91 20.17 8.84 -11.81
C VAL A 91 20.02 10.00 -10.83
N GLY A 92 18.85 10.10 -10.19
CA GLY A 92 18.52 11.18 -9.25
C GLY A 92 18.51 12.56 -9.92
N GLU A 93 17.84 13.51 -9.28
CA GLU A 93 17.81 14.90 -9.72
C GLU A 93 18.06 15.80 -8.50
N GLU A 94 19.06 16.68 -8.54
CA GLU A 94 19.30 17.66 -7.46
C GLU A 94 18.14 18.65 -7.32
N ARG A 95 17.46 18.91 -8.45
CA ARG A 95 16.21 19.65 -8.51
C ARG A 95 15.33 19.05 -9.61
N PRO A 96 14.07 18.76 -9.29
CA PRO A 96 13.13 18.26 -10.28
C PRO A 96 12.81 19.29 -11.37
N ILE A 97 12.44 18.79 -12.55
CA ILE A 97 12.16 19.61 -13.74
C ILE A 97 10.95 20.54 -13.49
N ARG A 98 11.17 21.86 -13.66
CA ARG A 98 10.20 22.98 -13.64
C ARG A 98 9.08 22.86 -12.60
N VAL A 99 9.14 23.60 -11.47
CA VAL A 99 7.96 24.35 -11.01
C VAL A 99 8.21 25.42 -9.95
N ARG A 100 7.37 26.48 -9.97
CA ARG A 100 7.21 27.47 -8.88
C ARG A 100 6.67 26.77 -7.61
N GLY A 101 6.90 27.37 -6.45
CA GLY A 101 6.50 26.82 -5.14
C GLY A 101 7.69 26.52 -4.23
N GLY A 102 7.44 26.45 -2.92
CA GLY A 102 8.46 26.26 -1.88
C GLY A 102 8.71 24.79 -1.60
N VAL A 103 9.43 24.09 -2.49
CA VAL A 103 9.92 22.74 -2.19
C VAL A 103 11.36 22.82 -1.70
N GLU A 104 11.66 22.08 -0.65
CA GLU A 104 12.98 22.05 -0.07
C GLU A 104 14.01 21.44 -1.05
N PRO A 105 15.27 21.91 -1.04
CA PRO A 105 16.33 21.28 -1.82
C PRO A 105 16.60 19.85 -1.33
N GLY A 106 17.10 19.00 -2.22
CA GLY A 106 17.55 17.65 -1.89
C GLY A 106 17.61 16.77 -3.13
N PRO A 107 18.13 15.55 -3.01
CA PRO A 107 18.03 14.59 -4.10
C PRO A 107 16.57 14.16 -4.25
N TYR A 108 16.05 14.24 -5.47
CA TYR A 108 14.77 13.68 -5.84
C TYR A 108 14.97 12.46 -6.73
N LEU A 109 14.21 11.41 -6.43
CA LEU A 109 14.13 10.20 -7.22
C LEU A 109 12.87 10.31 -8.08
N ARG A 110 13.04 10.36 -9.40
CA ARG A 110 11.91 10.40 -10.33
C ARG A 110 11.32 9.00 -10.47
N LEU A 111 10.07 8.82 -10.04
CA LEU A 111 9.45 7.50 -9.88
C LEU A 111 8.56 7.11 -11.05
N GLN A 112 7.81 8.05 -11.63
CA GLN A 112 6.85 7.77 -12.70
C GLN A 112 6.58 9.06 -13.49
N CYS A 113 6.20 8.92 -14.75
CA CYS A 113 5.67 10.00 -15.57
C CYS A 113 4.38 9.52 -16.21
N GLU A 114 3.36 10.36 -16.17
CA GLU A 114 2.11 10.18 -16.90
C GLU A 114 2.40 10.08 -18.41
N ASN A 115 1.61 9.30 -19.15
CA ASN A 115 1.93 8.94 -20.53
C ASN A 115 1.84 10.12 -21.53
N GLN A 116 1.06 11.17 -21.24
CA GLN A 116 1.01 12.45 -21.95
C GLN A 116 1.99 13.48 -21.37
N GLY A 117 2.71 13.14 -20.31
CA GLY A 117 3.65 14.02 -19.62
C GLY A 117 2.97 15.09 -18.78
N CYS A 118 1.70 14.90 -18.41
CA CYS A 118 0.93 15.87 -17.62
C CYS A 118 1.42 15.99 -16.18
N TRP A 119 1.90 14.91 -15.58
CA TRP A 119 2.47 14.94 -14.22
C TRP A 119 3.63 13.95 -14.08
N ILE A 120 4.48 14.20 -13.08
CA ILE A 120 5.63 13.38 -12.72
C ILE A 120 5.63 13.19 -11.21
N ILE A 121 5.80 11.95 -10.77
CA ILE A 121 5.93 11.62 -9.34
C ILE A 121 7.41 11.56 -8.95
N TYR A 122 7.74 12.18 -7.82
CA TYR A 122 9.05 12.16 -7.21
C TYR A 122 8.97 11.67 -5.77
N ALA A 123 10.04 11.02 -5.29
CA ALA A 123 10.32 10.83 -3.87
C ALA A 123 11.56 11.63 -3.48
N ARG A 124 11.50 12.36 -2.35
CA ARG A 124 12.65 13.12 -1.86
C ARG A 124 13.48 12.26 -0.91
N VAL A 125 14.79 12.25 -1.10
CA VAL A 125 15.73 11.57 -0.21
C VAL A 125 16.10 12.50 0.95
N ASP A 126 15.25 12.50 1.99
CA ASP A 126 15.44 13.32 3.21
C ASP A 126 16.07 12.55 4.38
N GLY A 127 16.41 11.28 4.15
CA GLY A 127 16.98 10.37 5.15
C GLY A 127 15.93 9.54 5.89
N SER A 128 14.64 9.74 5.64
CA SER A 128 13.60 8.81 6.09
C SER A 128 13.59 7.52 5.29
N ASP A 129 13.16 6.43 5.93
CA ASP A 129 13.04 5.14 5.28
C ASP A 129 11.82 5.07 4.34
N ASP A 130 10.74 5.80 4.66
CA ASP A 130 9.55 5.97 3.83
C ASP A 130 9.45 7.44 3.37
N PRO A 131 10.01 7.79 2.20
CA PRO A 131 10.29 9.16 1.81
C PRO A 131 9.01 9.93 1.48
N PRO A 132 8.96 11.26 1.70
CA PRO A 132 7.85 12.05 1.22
C PRO A 132 7.80 12.06 -0.31
N THR A 133 6.59 11.95 -0.84
CA THR A 133 6.32 11.94 -2.28
C THR A 133 5.62 13.20 -2.74
N TYR A 134 5.85 13.52 -4.00
CA TYR A 134 5.35 14.73 -4.62
C TYR A 134 4.96 14.49 -6.08
N SER A 135 4.03 15.29 -6.60
CA SER A 135 3.73 15.37 -8.02
C SER A 135 3.91 16.79 -8.56
N THR A 136 4.31 16.90 -9.83
CA THR A 136 4.13 18.13 -10.62
C THR A 136 2.69 18.25 -11.13
N ASP A 137 2.29 19.47 -11.46
CA ASP A 137 1.09 19.81 -12.26
C ASP A 137 -0.17 19.06 -11.84
N GLY A 138 -0.87 19.51 -10.78
CA GLY A 138 -2.20 19.03 -10.38
C GLY A 138 -2.27 17.60 -9.80
N GLY A 139 -1.25 16.78 -10.07
CA GLY A 139 -1.18 15.40 -9.63
C GLY A 139 -2.18 14.47 -10.33
N PRO A 140 -2.14 13.18 -9.96
CA PRO A 140 -3.10 12.19 -10.45
C PRO A 140 -4.53 12.58 -10.08
N PHE A 141 -5.54 12.17 -10.86
CA PHE A 141 -6.95 12.53 -10.64
C PHE A 141 -7.48 12.25 -9.23
N MET A 142 -6.91 11.26 -8.55
CA MET A 142 -7.25 10.89 -7.16
C MET A 142 -6.70 11.87 -6.09
N TYR A 143 -5.83 12.80 -6.47
CA TYR A 143 -5.22 13.81 -5.58
C TYR A 143 -5.61 15.25 -5.91
N SER A 144 -6.33 15.49 -7.01
CA SER A 144 -6.87 16.81 -7.35
C SER A 144 -8.34 16.91 -6.96
N ASP A 145 -8.68 17.96 -6.20
CA ASP A 145 -10.07 18.41 -6.11
C ASP A 145 -10.49 18.85 -7.51
N ARG A 146 -11.42 18.12 -8.15
CA ARG A 146 -11.83 18.30 -9.56
C ARG A 146 -12.36 19.70 -9.88
N SER A 147 -12.46 20.60 -8.89
CA SER A 147 -13.14 21.88 -8.97
C SER A 147 -12.30 23.05 -9.52
N GLU A 148 -10.97 22.94 -9.61
CA GLU A 148 -10.13 24.02 -10.16
C GLU A 148 -9.39 23.56 -11.42
N ALA A 149 -9.77 24.16 -12.56
CA ALA A 149 -9.03 24.06 -13.81
C ALA A 149 -7.54 24.40 -13.58
N TRP A 150 -6.67 23.89 -14.44
CA TRP A 150 -5.22 23.75 -14.22
C TRP A 150 -4.36 24.91 -14.77
N PRO A 151 -4.20 26.10 -14.12
CA PRO A 151 -3.22 27.08 -14.58
C PRO A 151 -1.96 27.14 -13.73
N ASN A 152 -1.90 26.54 -12.55
CA ASN A 152 -0.76 26.71 -11.66
C ASN A 152 -0.02 25.40 -11.48
N GLN A 153 1.04 25.28 -12.27
CA GLN A 153 2.13 24.34 -12.06
C GLN A 153 2.67 24.54 -10.64
N GLU A 154 2.15 23.78 -9.67
CA GLU A 154 2.60 23.78 -8.28
C GLU A 154 2.87 22.35 -7.83
N TRP A 155 3.82 22.23 -6.92
CA TRP A 155 4.16 20.96 -6.29
C TRP A 155 3.07 20.52 -5.34
N CYS A 156 2.50 19.33 -5.58
CA CYS A 156 1.55 18.71 -4.66
C CYS A 156 2.25 17.63 -3.84
N ARG A 157 2.18 17.71 -2.51
CA ARG A 157 2.67 16.65 -1.61
C ARG A 157 1.64 15.53 -1.53
N LEU A 158 2.06 14.30 -1.81
CA LEU A 158 1.17 13.13 -1.88
C LEU A 158 1.16 12.27 -0.60
N GLY A 159 2.05 12.57 0.36
CA GLY A 159 2.22 11.79 1.59
C GLY A 159 3.63 11.21 1.68
N THR A 160 3.77 10.05 2.33
CA THR A 160 4.96 9.20 2.20
C THR A 160 4.82 8.29 0.97
N PHE A 161 5.87 7.58 0.59
CA PHE A 161 5.86 6.72 -0.58
C PHE A 161 4.90 5.55 -0.42
N SER A 162 4.95 4.86 0.72
CA SER A 162 4.11 3.68 0.99
C SER A 162 2.63 4.05 1.09
N GLU A 163 2.33 5.20 1.70
CA GLU A 163 0.96 5.74 1.75
C GLU A 163 0.44 6.12 0.36
N MET A 164 1.26 6.84 -0.42
CA MET A 164 0.91 7.22 -1.79
C MET A 164 0.68 5.98 -2.67
N PHE A 165 1.57 4.99 -2.59
CA PHE A 165 1.46 3.74 -3.34
C PHE A 165 0.21 2.94 -2.93
N PHE A 166 -0.08 2.81 -1.64
CA PHE A 166 -1.31 2.16 -1.18
C PHE A 166 -2.55 2.86 -1.72
N ARG A 167 -2.66 4.18 -1.54
CA ARG A 167 -3.81 4.96 -2.01
C ARG A 167 -3.98 4.82 -3.52
N TRP A 168 -2.88 4.76 -4.27
CA TRP A 168 -2.89 4.55 -5.70
C TRP A 168 -3.56 3.23 -6.07
N ILE A 169 -3.06 2.12 -5.49
CA ILE A 169 -3.64 0.79 -5.72
C ILE A 169 -5.10 0.75 -5.28
N ALA A 170 -5.43 1.29 -4.10
CA ALA A 170 -6.78 1.31 -3.55
C ALA A 170 -7.77 2.05 -4.45
N TRP A 171 -7.38 3.18 -5.03
CA TRP A 171 -8.24 3.94 -5.94
C TRP A 171 -8.61 3.12 -7.19
N TYR A 172 -7.63 2.50 -7.85
CA TYR A 172 -7.91 1.65 -9.01
C TYR A 172 -8.69 0.39 -8.62
N TYR A 173 -8.35 -0.21 -7.48
CA TYR A 173 -8.97 -1.44 -7.00
C TYR A 173 -10.46 -1.24 -6.62
N TYR A 174 -10.81 -0.10 -6.00
CA TYR A 174 -12.15 0.16 -5.47
C TYR A 174 -12.89 1.28 -6.21
N ASP A 175 -12.34 2.49 -6.25
CA ASP A 175 -13.06 3.66 -6.76
C ASP A 175 -13.28 3.58 -8.27
N LEU A 176 -12.22 3.33 -9.03
CA LEU A 176 -12.33 3.17 -10.48
C LEU A 176 -13.17 1.94 -10.84
N ASP A 177 -12.99 0.84 -10.11
CA ASP A 177 -13.81 -0.36 -10.28
C ASP A 177 -15.30 -0.04 -10.11
N ARG A 178 -15.66 0.67 -9.04
CA ARG A 178 -17.03 1.11 -8.78
C ARG A 178 -17.54 2.07 -9.85
N GLU A 179 -16.74 3.05 -10.28
CA GLU A 179 -17.09 3.97 -11.37
C GLU A 179 -17.33 3.23 -12.69
N MET A 180 -16.63 2.12 -12.93
CA MET A 180 -16.80 1.23 -14.08
C MET A 180 -17.78 0.07 -13.83
N GLY A 181 -18.58 0.11 -12.76
CA GLY A 181 -19.61 -0.89 -12.49
C GLY A 181 -19.09 -2.29 -12.11
N GLY A 182 -17.92 -2.36 -11.46
CA GLY A 182 -17.28 -3.59 -10.99
C GLY A 182 -16.49 -4.34 -12.08
N SER A 183 -16.11 -3.65 -13.15
CA SER A 183 -15.48 -4.26 -14.33
C SER A 183 -13.99 -3.89 -14.49
N PHE A 184 -13.38 -3.16 -13.55
CA PHE A 184 -11.96 -2.87 -13.64
C PHE A 184 -11.16 -4.15 -13.40
N VAL A 185 -10.44 -4.59 -14.41
CA VAL A 185 -9.47 -5.68 -14.29
C VAL A 185 -8.12 -5.16 -14.81
N PRO A 186 -7.03 -5.27 -14.04
CA PRO A 186 -5.74 -4.76 -14.49
C PRO A 186 -5.28 -5.37 -15.82
N LEU A 187 -4.53 -4.62 -16.62
CA LEU A 187 -4.44 -4.85 -18.07
C LEU A 187 -3.69 -6.13 -18.52
N ARG A 188 -2.76 -6.68 -17.76
CA ARG A 188 -2.23 -8.04 -18.00
C ARG A 188 -3.32 -9.11 -17.82
N PHE A 189 -4.30 -8.84 -16.97
CA PHE A 189 -5.49 -9.66 -16.79
C PHE A 189 -6.61 -9.28 -17.77
N HIS A 190 -6.37 -8.31 -18.66
CA HIS A 190 -7.29 -7.82 -19.70
C HIS A 190 -6.67 -7.75 -21.10
N SER A 191 -5.46 -8.29 -21.31
CA SER A 191 -4.86 -8.29 -22.66
C SER A 191 -5.75 -9.07 -23.63
N ASP A 192 -5.52 -8.96 -24.94
CA ASP A 192 -6.25 -9.73 -25.98
C ASP A 192 -6.24 -11.28 -25.77
N TYR A 193 -5.59 -11.77 -24.71
CA TYR A 193 -5.55 -13.16 -24.24
C TYR A 193 -6.45 -13.46 -23.03
N ALA A 194 -7.03 -12.45 -22.36
CA ALA A 194 -7.98 -12.63 -21.28
C ALA A 194 -9.39 -12.52 -21.87
N ASP A 195 -9.97 -13.67 -22.20
CA ASP A 195 -11.37 -13.74 -22.60
C ASP A 195 -12.23 -13.16 -21.46
N PRO A 196 -13.01 -12.09 -21.67
CA PRO A 196 -13.93 -11.58 -20.65
C PRO A 196 -14.99 -12.63 -20.22
N ALA A 197 -15.13 -13.75 -20.94
CA ALA A 197 -15.90 -14.92 -20.50
C ALA A 197 -15.17 -15.76 -19.42
N GLU A 198 -13.85 -15.61 -19.25
CA GLU A 198 -13.01 -16.31 -18.27
C GLU A 198 -12.78 -15.46 -17.02
N ALA A 199 -13.87 -15.14 -16.31
CA ALA A 199 -13.84 -14.44 -15.02
C ALA A 199 -12.95 -15.13 -13.95
N ASN A 200 -12.57 -16.39 -14.17
CA ASN A 200 -11.61 -17.15 -13.38
C ASN A 200 -10.15 -16.67 -13.50
N LEU A 201 -9.84 -15.80 -14.48
CA LEU A 201 -8.52 -15.22 -14.70
C LEU A 201 -8.36 -13.81 -14.12
N ALA A 202 -9.31 -13.29 -13.35
CA ALA A 202 -9.13 -12.03 -12.62
C ALA A 202 -8.60 -12.32 -11.20
N PRO A 203 -7.76 -11.43 -10.63
CA PRO A 203 -7.39 -11.54 -9.22
C PRO A 203 -8.65 -11.50 -8.35
N PRO A 204 -8.74 -12.32 -7.29
CA PRO A 204 -9.85 -12.22 -6.35
C PRO A 204 -9.89 -10.82 -5.73
N LYS A 205 -11.09 -10.23 -5.67
CA LYS A 205 -11.36 -8.96 -4.98
C LYS A 205 -12.21 -9.19 -3.73
N PRO A 206 -11.66 -9.84 -2.68
CA PRO A 206 -12.44 -10.14 -1.47
C PRO A 206 -12.95 -8.88 -0.78
N TYR A 207 -12.25 -7.77 -0.98
CA TYR A 207 -12.55 -6.47 -0.40
C TYR A 207 -13.18 -5.57 -1.46
N HIS A 208 -14.08 -6.00 -2.32
CA HIS A 208 -14.67 -5.07 -3.33
C HIS A 208 -15.74 -4.14 -2.72
N ASN A 209 -16.26 -4.46 -1.53
CA ASN A 209 -17.42 -3.80 -0.92
C ASN A 209 -17.12 -2.45 -0.23
N GLY A 210 -15.88 -1.97 -0.26
CA GLY A 210 -15.44 -0.76 0.45
C GLY A 210 -15.24 -0.91 1.96
N LEU A 211 -15.51 -2.06 2.58
CA LEU A 211 -15.62 -2.16 4.05
C LEU A 211 -14.35 -2.70 4.71
N TRP A 212 -13.27 -1.92 4.68
CA TRP A 212 -12.02 -2.23 5.39
C TRP A 212 -11.40 -1.04 6.10
N LEU A 213 -10.68 -1.34 7.17
CA LEU A 213 -9.86 -0.43 7.96
C LEU A 213 -8.43 -0.96 7.98
N ARG A 214 -7.44 -0.06 8.03
CA ARG A 214 -6.02 -0.44 8.08
C ARG A 214 -5.19 0.45 8.99
N THR A 215 -3.99 0.00 9.33
CA THR A 215 -2.92 0.87 9.86
C THR A 215 -1.58 0.51 9.20
N PRO A 216 -0.80 1.50 8.73
CA PRO A 216 0.51 1.25 8.11
C PRO A 216 1.56 0.75 9.09
N ALA A 217 1.59 1.25 10.32
CA ALA A 217 2.47 0.76 11.39
C ALA A 217 1.93 1.24 12.75
N ASP A 218 1.81 0.32 13.70
CA ASP A 218 1.39 0.57 15.08
C ASP A 218 2.28 -0.21 16.06
N PRO A 219 2.60 0.32 17.25
CA PRO A 219 3.28 -0.45 18.29
C PRO A 219 2.57 -1.78 18.57
N PHE A 220 3.33 -2.87 18.64
CA PHE A 220 2.76 -4.20 18.81
C PHE A 220 2.89 -4.70 20.25
N GLU A 221 1.75 -5.11 20.82
CA GLU A 221 1.68 -5.74 22.14
C GLU A 221 1.28 -7.21 22.01
N PRO A 222 2.12 -8.20 22.39
CA PRO A 222 1.83 -9.61 22.18
C PRO A 222 0.49 -10.11 22.77
N ALA A 223 0.05 -9.51 23.88
CA ALA A 223 -1.22 -9.83 24.53
C ALA A 223 -2.44 -9.66 23.60
N VAL A 224 -2.31 -8.88 22.52
CA VAL A 224 -3.38 -8.70 21.56
C VAL A 224 -3.68 -9.98 20.77
N ILE A 225 -2.68 -10.79 20.45
CA ILE A 225 -2.89 -12.04 19.71
C ILE A 225 -3.62 -13.05 20.60
N ASP A 226 -3.26 -13.14 21.88
CA ASP A 226 -3.94 -14.00 22.84
C ASP A 226 -5.41 -13.58 23.01
N TYR A 227 -5.67 -12.28 23.13
CA TYR A 227 -7.03 -11.73 23.21
C TYR A 227 -7.86 -12.03 21.96
N LEU A 228 -7.29 -11.81 20.76
CA LEU A 228 -7.97 -12.12 19.50
C LEU A 228 -8.20 -13.62 19.33
N THR A 229 -7.28 -14.46 19.82
CA THR A 229 -7.42 -15.92 19.81
C THR A 229 -8.56 -16.37 20.73
N GLU A 230 -8.72 -15.75 21.90
CA GLU A 230 -9.87 -16.00 22.78
C GLU A 230 -11.19 -15.54 22.11
N ALA A 231 -11.17 -14.43 21.39
CA ALA A 231 -12.36 -13.86 20.75
C ALA A 231 -12.79 -14.59 19.47
N PHE A 232 -11.84 -15.13 18.68
CA PHE A 232 -12.08 -15.61 17.32
C PHE A 232 -11.55 -17.01 16.99
N ASP A 233 -11.10 -17.76 18.00
CA ASP A 233 -10.34 -19.01 17.87
C ASP A 233 -8.92 -18.82 17.28
N GLU A 234 -8.17 -19.92 17.16
CA GLU A 234 -6.79 -19.92 16.67
C GLU A 234 -6.66 -19.30 15.26
N PRO A 235 -5.76 -18.32 15.06
CA PRO A 235 -5.54 -17.72 13.76
C PRO A 235 -4.78 -18.67 12.83
N GLU A 236 -4.98 -18.49 11.52
CA GLU A 236 -3.99 -18.95 10.56
C GLU A 236 -2.71 -18.14 10.74
N ARG A 237 -1.56 -18.83 10.87
CA ARG A 237 -0.26 -18.20 11.07
C ARG A 237 0.60 -18.40 9.82
N THR A 238 1.00 -17.30 9.20
CA THR A 238 1.86 -17.30 8.02
C THR A 238 3.20 -16.65 8.37
N PRO A 239 4.29 -17.43 8.52
CA PRO A 239 5.62 -16.89 8.74
C PRO A 239 6.08 -16.04 7.55
N ARG A 240 6.70 -14.91 7.85
CA ARG A 240 7.29 -13.98 6.88
C ARG A 240 8.81 -13.92 7.06
N SER A 241 9.51 -13.34 6.09
CA SER A 241 10.94 -13.05 6.24
C SER A 241 11.17 -12.06 7.37
N GLY A 242 12.21 -12.28 8.20
CA GLY A 242 12.67 -11.29 9.17
C GLY A 242 11.98 -11.32 10.54
N ASN A 243 11.61 -12.51 11.04
CA ASN A 243 10.94 -12.69 12.34
C ASN A 243 9.60 -11.93 12.42
N VAL A 244 8.83 -12.03 11.34
CA VAL A 244 7.50 -11.42 11.22
C VAL A 244 6.50 -12.53 10.96
N THR A 245 5.31 -12.42 11.54
CA THR A 245 4.22 -13.37 11.35
C THR A 245 2.95 -12.62 11.01
N THR A 246 2.24 -13.10 10.00
CA THR A 246 0.86 -12.67 9.74
C THR A 246 -0.09 -13.62 10.46
N TYR A 247 -0.92 -13.07 11.34
CA TYR A 247 -2.02 -13.75 12.03
C TYR A 247 -3.31 -13.38 11.32
N THR A 248 -4.03 -14.35 10.76
CA THR A 248 -5.31 -14.14 10.08
C THR A 248 -6.44 -14.83 10.85
N PHE A 249 -7.34 -14.02 11.42
CA PHE A 249 -8.57 -14.44 12.06
C PHE A 249 -9.72 -14.30 11.05
N ARG A 250 -10.58 -15.32 10.94
CA ARG A 250 -11.74 -15.34 10.03
C ARG A 250 -13.05 -15.52 10.78
N PRO A 251 -13.43 -14.58 11.65
CA PRO A 251 -14.71 -14.68 12.31
C PRO A 251 -15.84 -14.54 11.28
N PRO A 252 -17.07 -15.03 11.57
CA PRO A 252 -18.18 -14.91 10.63
C PRO A 252 -18.40 -13.46 10.16
N GLY A 253 -18.52 -13.27 8.84
CA GLY A 253 -18.80 -11.98 8.23
C GLY A 253 -17.63 -11.00 8.16
N GLY A 254 -16.38 -11.44 8.38
CA GLY A 254 -15.22 -10.56 8.25
C GLY A 254 -13.87 -11.24 8.39
N THR A 255 -12.82 -10.42 8.41
CA THR A 255 -11.43 -10.86 8.55
C THR A 255 -10.67 -9.82 9.37
N VAL A 256 -9.88 -10.28 10.33
CA VAL A 256 -8.89 -9.46 11.04
C VAL A 256 -7.52 -10.06 10.77
N ARG A 257 -6.63 -9.27 10.20
CA ARG A 257 -5.26 -9.67 9.93
C ARG A 257 -4.30 -8.72 10.65
N VAL A 258 -3.32 -9.31 11.31
CA VAL A 258 -2.25 -8.61 12.02
C VAL A 258 -0.93 -9.15 11.51
N THR A 259 -0.16 -8.33 10.82
CA THR A 259 1.23 -8.66 10.45
C THR A 259 2.14 -7.98 11.45
N ALA A 260 2.82 -8.75 12.28
CA ALA A 260 3.59 -8.22 13.39
C ALA A 260 4.95 -8.90 13.55
N ASP A 261 5.86 -8.16 14.17
CA ASP A 261 7.13 -8.70 14.66
C ASP A 261 6.91 -9.82 15.67
N GLU A 262 7.88 -10.71 15.80
CA GLU A 262 7.90 -11.73 16.85
C GLU A 262 7.76 -11.11 18.25
N PRO A 263 6.87 -11.66 19.11
CA PRO A 263 6.76 -11.27 20.50
C PRO A 263 8.09 -11.23 21.24
N GLY A 264 8.37 -10.13 21.94
CA GLY A 264 9.58 -9.98 22.76
C GLY A 264 10.73 -9.23 22.08
N LEU A 265 10.60 -8.89 20.80
CA LEU A 265 11.50 -7.92 20.17
C LEU A 265 11.19 -6.51 20.69
N GLY A 266 12.19 -5.84 21.27
CA GLY A 266 12.04 -4.44 21.70
C GLY A 266 11.69 -3.54 20.51
N GLY A 267 10.66 -2.70 20.67
CA GLY A 267 10.16 -1.81 19.61
C GLY A 267 9.44 -2.56 18.48
N ALA A 268 8.73 -3.63 18.79
CA ALA A 268 7.93 -4.38 17.82
C ALA A 268 6.83 -3.51 17.20
N PHE A 269 6.65 -3.66 15.88
CA PHE A 269 5.58 -3.01 15.13
C PHE A 269 4.59 -4.04 14.58
N SER A 270 3.40 -3.56 14.24
CA SER A 270 2.35 -4.31 13.57
C SER A 270 1.66 -3.46 12.50
N ALA A 271 1.22 -4.10 11.43
CA ALA A 271 0.27 -3.57 10.48
C ALA A 271 -1.04 -4.35 10.61
N TRP A 272 -2.15 -3.64 10.50
CA TRP A 272 -3.48 -4.21 10.69
C TRP A 272 -4.31 -4.04 9.44
N TRP A 273 -5.10 -5.07 9.15
CA TRP A 273 -6.12 -5.07 8.12
C TRP A 273 -7.40 -5.68 8.68
N VAL A 274 -8.48 -4.90 8.70
CA VAL A 274 -9.80 -5.34 9.17
C VAL A 274 -10.77 -5.19 8.03
N HIS A 275 -11.50 -6.25 7.70
CA HIS A 275 -12.55 -6.24 6.69
C HIS A 275 -13.83 -6.87 7.24
N ALA A 276 -14.98 -6.43 6.74
CA ALA A 276 -16.25 -7.08 7.01
C ALA A 276 -17.20 -7.03 5.81
N ASP A 277 -18.19 -7.92 5.82
CA ASP A 277 -19.21 -7.99 4.79
C ASP A 277 -20.27 -6.88 4.92
N THR A 278 -20.48 -6.36 6.15
CA THR A 278 -21.43 -5.29 6.44
C THR A 278 -20.83 -4.17 7.31
N PRO A 279 -21.37 -2.94 7.26
CA PRO A 279 -20.93 -1.84 8.10
C PRO A 279 -21.02 -2.12 9.60
N GLU A 280 -22.09 -2.78 10.04
CA GLU A 280 -22.31 -3.14 11.45
C GLU A 280 -21.23 -4.10 11.94
N ARG A 281 -20.88 -5.08 11.09
CA ARG A 281 -19.85 -6.05 11.41
C ARG A 281 -18.46 -5.40 11.41
N LEU A 282 -18.18 -4.48 10.48
CA LEU A 282 -16.94 -3.70 10.51
C LEU A 282 -16.84 -2.87 11.80
N ALA A 283 -17.96 -2.27 12.24
CA ALA A 283 -18.00 -1.53 13.49
C ALA A 283 -17.78 -2.44 14.71
N GLU A 284 -18.34 -3.65 14.73
CA GLU A 284 -18.10 -4.61 15.81
C GLU A 284 -16.62 -5.02 15.90
N LEU A 285 -16.03 -5.41 14.77
CA LEU A 285 -14.60 -5.76 14.70
C LEU A 285 -13.71 -4.57 15.08
N GLY A 286 -14.05 -3.36 14.61
CA GLY A 286 -13.34 -2.13 14.97
C GLY A 286 -13.38 -1.85 16.47
N ARG A 287 -14.56 -1.93 17.12
CA ARG A 287 -14.68 -1.73 18.59
C ARG A 287 -13.84 -2.72 19.37
N LEU A 288 -13.73 -3.95 18.89
CA LEU A 288 -12.94 -4.99 19.54
C LEU A 288 -11.44 -4.64 19.57
N ILE A 289 -10.90 -4.07 18.48
CA ILE A 289 -9.46 -3.82 18.37
C ILE A 289 -9.01 -2.43 18.84
N LEU A 290 -9.92 -1.45 18.88
CA LEU A 290 -9.60 -0.07 19.26
C LEU A 290 -8.93 0.13 20.63
N PRO A 291 -9.13 -0.75 21.65
CA PRO A 291 -8.43 -0.62 22.92
C PRO A 291 -6.92 -0.90 22.86
N PHE A 292 -6.39 -1.46 21.78
CA PHE A 292 -4.98 -1.88 21.70
C PHE A 292 -4.07 -0.82 21.11
N GLY A 293 -2.93 -0.59 21.76
CA GLY A 293 -1.86 0.26 21.27
C GLY A 293 -2.32 1.67 20.92
N THR A 294 -1.95 2.13 19.72
CA THR A 294 -2.34 3.45 19.20
C THR A 294 -3.41 3.36 18.12
N LEU A 295 -4.09 2.22 17.97
CA LEU A 295 -5.07 1.97 16.91
C LEU A 295 -6.20 2.99 16.87
N ARG A 296 -6.61 3.54 18.01
CA ARG A 296 -7.59 4.65 18.04
C ARG A 296 -7.16 5.85 17.18
N ASP A 297 -5.87 6.14 17.16
CA ASP A 297 -5.30 7.31 16.48
C ASP A 297 -4.68 6.96 15.13
N THR A 298 -4.33 5.69 14.90
CA THR A 298 -3.63 5.22 13.69
C THR A 298 -4.52 4.49 12.70
N LEU A 299 -5.70 4.00 13.09
CA LEU A 299 -6.63 3.35 12.17
C LEU A 299 -7.08 4.33 11.08
N ARG A 300 -7.13 3.84 9.85
CA ARG A 300 -7.49 4.59 8.65
C ARG A 300 -8.61 3.89 7.91
N ALA A 301 -9.42 4.70 7.24
CA ALA A 301 -10.39 4.28 6.26
C ALA A 301 -10.10 5.03 4.96
N ASP A 302 -9.93 4.29 3.86
CA ASP A 302 -9.57 4.86 2.56
C ASP A 302 -10.74 4.83 1.56
N THR A 303 -11.91 4.43 2.02
CA THR A 303 -13.15 4.38 1.25
C THR A 303 -14.25 5.15 1.98
N GLU A 304 -15.24 5.62 1.23
CA GLU A 304 -16.40 6.30 1.82
C GLU A 304 -17.17 5.39 2.81
N PRO A 305 -17.52 4.12 2.48
CA PRO A 305 -18.26 3.26 3.42
C PRO A 305 -17.48 2.98 4.71
N ALA A 306 -16.18 2.70 4.63
CA ALA A 306 -15.38 2.46 5.83
C ALA A 306 -15.19 3.74 6.64
N SER A 307 -15.11 4.90 6.00
CA SER A 307 -14.98 6.19 6.69
C SER A 307 -16.21 6.50 7.55
N LEU A 308 -17.42 6.18 7.07
CA LEU A 308 -18.65 6.31 7.85
C LEU A 308 -18.63 5.42 9.11
N VAL A 309 -18.13 4.19 8.98
CA VAL A 309 -17.96 3.27 10.12
C VAL A 309 -16.90 3.81 11.09
N LEU A 310 -15.73 4.19 10.62
CA LEU A 310 -14.65 4.72 11.46
C LEU A 310 -15.07 5.99 12.22
N ASN A 311 -15.82 6.88 11.56
CA ASN A 311 -16.39 8.06 12.21
C ASN A 311 -17.37 7.70 13.33
N THR A 312 -18.15 6.63 13.18
CA THR A 312 -19.05 6.14 14.25
C THR A 312 -18.25 5.56 15.42
N LEU A 313 -17.15 4.86 15.12
CA LEU A 313 -16.26 4.27 16.12
C LEU A 313 -15.52 5.32 16.95
N CYS A 314 -14.97 6.34 16.30
CA CYS A 314 -14.19 7.40 16.95
C CYS A 314 -15.05 8.59 17.43
N GLY A 315 -16.31 8.68 16.97
CA GLY A 315 -17.16 9.87 17.04
C GLY A 315 -18.41 9.78 17.93
N THR A 316 -18.37 9.04 19.05
CA THR A 316 -19.19 9.33 20.25
C THR A 316 -18.39 9.91 21.41
N ALA A 317 -17.18 10.41 21.15
CA ALA A 317 -16.42 11.24 22.09
C ALA A 317 -16.55 12.74 21.71
N GLY A 318 -17.69 13.34 22.06
CA GLY A 318 -17.86 14.78 22.29
C GLY A 318 -17.68 15.74 21.11
N LYS A 319 -18.81 16.15 20.52
CA LYS A 319 -19.10 17.59 20.43
C LYS A 319 -20.06 17.94 21.56
#